data_AF-A0AAW0CDJ8-F1
#
_entry.id   AF-A0AAW0CDJ8-F1
#
_cell.length_a   1.000
_cell.length_b   1.000
_cell.length_c   1.000
_cell.angle_alpha   90.00
_cell.angle_beta   90.00
_cell.angle_gamma   90.00
#
_symmetry.space_group_name_H-M   'P 1'
#
loop_
_entity.id
_entity.type
_entity.pdbx_description
1 polymer ?
#
loop_
_entity_poly.entity_id
_entity_poly.type
_entity_poly.pdbx_seq_one_letter_code
_entity_poly.pdbx_strand_id
1 'polypeptide(L)'
;MHRCWDVPELTRLIVESIDDHDPDTNRWQSQLQHITLARLALTCQKISGTSLDVLWEEHYGYVNLLKALPAEKYRISDNILTIIEPELEDWDRVLSYSRRIKTFSDVDYREGCPVPDMSVLESMTRSLPAGALLPHVRYLFCSSSSPLFSLLPSLIGTRVSSIMIELTSCSWRFSVVQELALPC
;
A
#
# COMPACT_ATOMS: atom_id res chain seq x y z
N MET A 1 11.24 23.93 25.67
CA MET A 1 10.98 22.79 24.77
C MET A 1 10.77 23.32 23.37
N HIS A 2 11.52 22.83 22.39
CA HIS A 2 11.61 23.42 21.04
C HIS A 2 10.28 23.27 20.27
N ARG A 3 9.70 24.40 19.85
CA ARG A 3 8.49 24.49 19.01
C ARG A 3 8.71 24.06 17.56
N CYS A 4 9.92 23.67 17.19
CA CYS A 4 10.22 23.23 15.82
C CYS A 4 9.42 21.99 15.42
N TRP A 5 9.02 21.14 16.38
CA TRP A 5 8.19 19.97 16.13
C TRP A 5 6.71 20.28 15.89
N ASP A 6 6.30 21.52 16.10
CA ASP A 6 4.92 21.96 15.84
C ASP A 6 4.75 22.49 14.42
N VAL A 7 5.83 22.52 13.62
CA VAL A 7 5.83 22.89 12.20
C VAL A 7 5.80 21.61 11.36
N PRO A 8 4.64 21.18 10.84
CA PRO A 8 4.49 19.90 10.17
C PRO A 8 5.40 19.77 8.95
N GLU A 9 5.69 20.86 8.25
CA GLU A 9 6.57 20.91 7.09
C GLU A 9 8.01 20.49 7.43
N LEU A 10 8.52 20.94 8.59
CA LEU A 10 9.84 20.53 9.06
C LEU A 10 9.86 19.04 9.44
N THR A 11 8.79 18.56 10.09
CA THR A 11 8.71 17.13 10.42
C THR A 11 8.63 16.28 9.16
N ARG A 12 7.87 16.71 8.16
CA ARG A 12 7.76 16.03 6.87
C ARG A 12 9.10 16.01 6.16
N LEU A 13 9.80 17.15 6.09
CA LEU A 13 11.11 17.25 5.46
C LEU A 13 12.14 16.30 6.10
N ILE A 14 12.16 16.21 7.44
CA ILE A 14 13.05 15.28 8.15
C ILE A 14 12.70 13.83 7.79
N VAL A 15 11.42 13.46 7.83
CA VAL A 15 10.97 12.10 7.53
C VAL A 15 11.23 11.74 6.06
N GLU A 16 10.93 12.63 5.12
CA GLU A 16 11.22 12.44 3.69
C GLU A 16 12.72 12.34 3.41
N SER A 17 13.57 13.07 4.15
CA SER A 17 15.02 12.94 4.00
C SER A 17 15.57 11.58 4.44
N ILE A 18 14.82 10.83 5.28
CA ILE A 18 15.17 9.45 5.64
C ILE A 18 14.79 8.51 4.49
N ASP A 19 13.67 8.79 3.83
CA ASP A 19 13.12 8.03 2.71
C ASP A 19 13.68 8.48 1.35
N ASP A 20 14.93 8.93 1.32
CA ASP A 20 15.58 9.43 0.11
C ASP A 20 15.49 8.36 -1.00
N HIS A 21 14.55 8.59 -1.93
CA HIS A 21 14.24 7.75 -3.07
C HIS A 21 15.29 7.98 -4.15
N ASP A 22 16.55 7.72 -3.82
CA ASP A 22 17.58 7.62 -4.85
C ASP A 22 17.28 6.33 -5.65
N PRO A 23 16.97 6.43 -6.96
CA PRO A 23 16.62 5.28 -7.79
C PRO A 23 17.77 4.26 -7.92
N ASP A 24 19.01 4.65 -7.60
CA ASP A 24 20.18 3.77 -7.56
C ASP A 24 20.34 3.06 -6.20
N THR A 25 19.47 3.35 -5.24
CA THR A 25 19.46 2.72 -3.92
C THR A 25 19.19 1.22 -4.03
N ASN A 26 20.12 0.41 -3.53
CA ASN A 26 19.92 -1.03 -3.50
C ASN A 26 18.80 -1.43 -2.52
N ARG A 27 18.19 -2.60 -2.73
CA ARG A 27 17.05 -3.09 -1.94
C ARG A 27 17.27 -3.10 -0.42
N TRP A 28 18.52 -3.33 0.03
CA TRP A 28 18.85 -3.38 1.45
C TRP A 28 18.68 -2.04 2.13
N GLN A 29 19.06 -0.96 1.44
CA GLN A 29 18.96 0.38 1.97
C GLN A 29 17.49 0.85 2.04
N SER A 30 16.66 0.53 1.04
CA SER A 30 15.20 0.75 1.11
C SER A 30 14.55 0.02 2.31
N GLN A 31 14.94 -1.23 2.59
CA GLN A 31 14.45 -1.96 3.77
C GLN A 31 14.86 -1.27 5.08
N LEU A 32 16.10 -0.79 5.19
CA LEU A 32 16.60 -0.08 6.37
C LEU A 32 15.86 1.25 6.59
N GLN A 33 15.55 1.98 5.51
CA GLN A 33 14.76 3.22 5.57
C GLN A 33 13.35 2.93 6.09
N HIS A 34 12.66 1.91 5.55
CA HIS A 34 11.36 1.47 6.06
C HIS A 34 11.40 1.10 7.55
N ILE A 35 12.40 0.33 7.99
CA ILE A 35 12.57 -0.04 9.40
C ILE A 35 12.79 1.22 10.26
N THR A 36 13.58 2.17 9.76
CA THR A 36 13.88 3.43 10.46
C THR A 36 12.62 4.27 10.61
N LEU A 37 11.83 4.44 9.56
CA LEU A 37 10.54 5.14 9.58
C LEU A 37 9.53 4.46 10.53
N ALA A 38 9.45 3.13 10.50
CA ALA A 38 8.58 2.38 11.41
C ALA A 38 9.00 2.57 12.88
N ARG A 39 10.30 2.50 13.18
CA ARG A 39 10.83 2.78 14.52
C ARG A 39 10.54 4.22 14.93
N LEU A 40 10.74 5.18 14.03
CA LEU A 40 10.46 6.59 14.28
C LEU A 40 8.97 6.83 14.60
N ALA A 41 8.09 6.13 13.90
CA ALA A 41 6.66 6.17 14.14
C ALA A 41 6.27 5.63 15.53
N LEU A 42 7.02 4.63 16.02
CA LEU A 42 6.78 4.00 17.32
C LEU A 42 7.41 4.77 18.49
N THR A 43 8.51 5.52 18.29
CA THR A 43 9.24 6.17 19.38
C THR A 43 8.72 7.56 19.75
N CYS A 44 8.16 8.31 18.80
CA CYS A 44 7.75 9.69 19.05
C CYS A 44 6.34 9.99 18.52
N GLN A 45 5.41 10.24 19.44
CA GLN A 45 4.00 10.48 19.10
C GLN A 45 3.81 11.70 18.19
N LYS A 46 4.61 12.76 18.36
CA LYS A 46 4.51 13.99 17.55
C LYS A 46 4.81 13.76 16.06
N ILE A 47 5.74 12.86 15.74
CA ILE A 47 6.12 12.54 14.36
C ILE A 47 5.47 11.26 13.86
N SER A 48 4.78 10.51 14.73
CA SER A 48 4.17 9.22 14.40
C SER A 48 3.25 9.30 13.19
N GLY A 49 2.42 10.34 13.12
CA GLY A 49 1.55 10.61 11.98
C GLY A 49 2.34 10.74 10.69
N THR A 50 3.29 11.68 10.65
CA THR A 50 4.10 11.97 9.46
C THR A 50 4.97 10.80 9.03
N SER A 51 5.59 10.09 9.99
CA SER A 51 6.41 8.91 9.72
C SER A 51 5.59 7.78 9.09
N LEU A 52 4.37 7.56 9.58
CA LEU A 52 3.45 6.59 8.97
C LEU A 52 2.93 7.06 7.61
N ASP A 53 2.74 8.36 7.40
CA ASP A 53 2.34 8.89 6.09
C ASP A 53 3.39 8.58 5.04
N VAL A 54 4.67 8.84 5.33
CA VAL A 54 5.77 8.53 4.40
C VAL A 54 5.97 7.03 4.26
N LEU A 55 5.99 6.27 5.37
CA LEU A 55 6.17 4.81 5.36
C LEU A 55 5.15 4.07 4.47
N TRP A 56 3.92 4.58 4.41
CA TRP A 56 2.83 3.97 3.64
C TRP A 56 2.52 4.73 2.35
N GLU A 57 3.20 5.83 2.03
CA GLU A 57 2.89 6.66 0.86
C GLU A 57 3.01 5.85 -0.44
N GLU A 58 4.07 5.04 -0.53
CA GLU A 58 4.32 4.11 -1.62
C GLU A 58 4.28 2.67 -1.10
N HIS A 59 3.49 1.82 -1.76
CA HIS A 59 3.27 0.47 -1.31
C HIS A 59 3.30 -0.55 -2.44
N TYR A 60 3.93 -1.69 -2.15
CA TYR A 60 4.12 -2.81 -3.06
C TYR A 60 3.44 -4.05 -2.49
N GLY A 61 2.48 -4.59 -3.24
CA GLY A 61 1.66 -5.73 -2.88
C GLY A 61 0.65 -5.43 -1.76
N TYR A 62 -0.30 -6.34 -1.57
CA TYR A 62 -1.32 -6.23 -0.53
C TYR A 62 -0.89 -6.87 0.79
N VAL A 63 0.14 -7.70 0.78
CA VAL A 63 0.54 -8.53 1.93
C VAL A 63 0.74 -7.71 3.19
N ASN A 64 1.50 -6.62 3.12
CA ASN A 64 1.82 -5.84 4.31
C ASN A 64 0.60 -5.08 4.83
N LEU A 65 -0.28 -4.64 3.94
CA LEU A 65 -1.57 -4.06 4.30
C LEU A 65 -2.47 -5.10 4.99
N LEU A 66 -2.51 -6.33 4.48
CA LEU A 66 -3.28 -7.44 5.07
C LEU A 66 -2.69 -7.93 6.39
N LYS A 67 -1.37 -7.84 6.58
CA LYS A 67 -0.71 -8.08 7.88
C LYS A 67 -1.08 -7.04 8.95
N ALA A 68 -1.79 -5.97 8.60
CA ALA A 68 -2.35 -5.05 9.58
C ALA A 68 -3.63 -5.59 10.24
N LEU A 69 -4.22 -6.67 9.71
CA LEU A 69 -5.25 -7.43 10.41
C LEU A 69 -4.68 -8.05 11.69
N PRO A 70 -5.52 -8.40 12.68
CA PRO A 70 -5.08 -9.19 13.83
C PRO A 70 -4.40 -10.50 13.38
N ALA A 71 -3.42 -10.95 14.15
CA ALA A 71 -2.58 -12.10 13.79
C ALA A 71 -3.39 -13.41 13.65
N GLU A 72 -4.55 -13.48 14.29
CA GLU A 72 -5.49 -14.61 14.25
C GLU A 72 -6.31 -14.64 12.95
N LYS A 73 -6.38 -13.51 12.24
CA LYS A 73 -7.25 -13.31 11.06
C LYS A 73 -6.53 -13.56 9.73
N TYR A 74 -5.25 -13.94 9.77
CA TYR A 74 -4.54 -14.36 8.59
C TYR A 74 -3.57 -15.51 8.89
N ARG A 75 -3.25 -16.29 7.87
CA ARG A 75 -2.25 -17.35 7.94
C ARG A 75 -1.35 -17.28 6.72
N ILE A 76 -0.07 -17.56 6.92
CA ILE A 76 0.88 -17.73 5.82
C ILE A 76 1.31 -19.19 5.84
N SER A 77 1.11 -19.91 4.74
CA SER A 77 1.52 -21.30 4.58
C SER A 77 1.95 -21.52 3.13
N ASP A 78 3.10 -22.17 2.93
CA ASP A 78 3.68 -22.40 1.59
C ASP A 78 3.80 -21.13 0.73
N ASN A 79 4.17 -20.01 1.35
CA ASN A 79 4.24 -18.69 0.71
C ASN A 79 2.90 -18.18 0.15
N ILE A 80 1.78 -18.71 0.66
CA ILE A 80 0.43 -18.24 0.34
C ILE A 80 -0.15 -17.58 1.57
N LEU A 81 -0.67 -16.36 1.42
CA LEU A 81 -1.40 -15.66 2.47
C LEU A 81 -2.89 -15.95 2.31
N THR A 82 -3.51 -16.45 3.38
CA THR A 82 -4.95 -16.65 3.49
C THR A 82 -5.52 -15.79 4.61
N ILE A 83 -6.76 -15.34 4.45
CA ILE A 83 -7.50 -14.56 5.45
C ILE A 83 -8.57 -15.46 6.05
N ILE A 84 -8.74 -15.38 7.37
CA ILE A 84 -9.70 -16.15 8.14
C ILE A 84 -10.77 -15.17 8.66
N GLU A 85 -11.93 -15.15 8.00
CA GLU A 85 -13.18 -14.48 8.41
C GLU A 85 -12.99 -13.20 9.26
N PRO A 86 -12.53 -12.10 8.64
CA PRO A 86 -12.32 -10.84 9.33
C PRO A 86 -13.67 -10.18 9.58
N GLU A 87 -13.82 -9.63 10.78
CA GLU A 87 -14.95 -8.81 11.16
C GLU A 87 -14.75 -7.37 10.66
N LEU A 88 -15.82 -6.57 10.66
CA LEU A 88 -15.75 -5.18 10.20
C LEU A 88 -14.72 -4.36 10.99
N GLU A 89 -14.61 -4.59 12.29
CA GLU A 89 -13.66 -3.90 13.18
C GLU A 89 -12.19 -4.28 12.88
N ASP A 90 -11.94 -5.50 12.40
CA ASP A 90 -10.60 -5.95 12.03
C ASP A 90 -10.03 -5.12 10.88
N TRP A 91 -10.91 -4.61 10.01
CA TRP A 91 -10.53 -3.78 8.86
C TRP A 91 -10.15 -2.36 9.23
N ASP A 92 -10.47 -1.85 10.43
CA ASP A 92 -10.22 -0.45 10.79
C ASP A 92 -8.74 -0.07 10.66
N ARG A 93 -7.85 -0.97 11.06
CA ARG A 93 -6.40 -0.74 10.98
C ARG A 93 -5.91 -0.77 9.53
N VAL A 94 -6.42 -1.70 8.74
CA VAL A 94 -6.14 -1.82 7.30
C VAL A 94 -6.61 -0.55 6.58
N LEU A 95 -7.83 -0.09 6.87
CA LEU A 95 -8.41 1.13 6.30
C LEU A 95 -7.68 2.39 6.75
N SER A 96 -7.18 2.43 7.99
CA SER A 96 -6.37 3.53 8.49
C SER A 96 -5.04 3.68 7.73
N TYR A 97 -4.34 2.59 7.46
CA TYR A 97 -3.09 2.63 6.70
C TYR A 97 -3.31 2.82 5.20
N SER A 98 -4.31 2.17 4.61
CA SER A 98 -4.59 2.28 3.18
C SER A 98 -4.92 3.69 2.70
N ARG A 99 -5.53 4.53 3.55
CA ARG A 99 -5.77 5.95 3.28
C ARG A 99 -4.50 6.78 3.10
N ARG A 100 -3.35 6.28 3.57
CA ARG A 100 -2.04 6.94 3.44
C ARG A 100 -1.35 6.59 2.13
N ILE A 101 -1.76 5.48 1.50
CA ILE A 101 -1.20 5.00 0.24
C ILE A 101 -1.64 5.93 -0.89
N LYS A 102 -0.65 6.52 -1.57
CA LYS A 102 -0.82 7.36 -2.77
C LYS A 102 -0.31 6.68 -4.02
N THR A 103 0.71 5.84 -3.87
CA THR A 103 1.29 5.03 -4.95
C THR A 103 1.15 3.56 -4.58
N PHE A 104 0.50 2.78 -5.43
CA PHE A 104 0.30 1.36 -5.21
C PHE A 104 0.80 0.56 -6.41
N SER A 105 1.64 -0.44 -6.16
CA SER A 105 2.05 -1.45 -7.13
C SER A 105 1.57 -2.81 -6.67
N ASP A 106 0.85 -3.53 -7.51
CA ASP A 106 0.47 -4.90 -7.20
C ASP A 106 1.66 -5.87 -7.18
N VAL A 107 2.68 -5.58 -7.99
CA VAL A 107 3.87 -6.41 -8.03
C VAL A 107 4.78 -6.08 -6.84
N ASP A 108 4.93 -7.03 -5.92
CA ASP A 108 5.98 -6.99 -4.91
C ASP A 108 7.16 -7.84 -5.38
N TYR A 109 8.23 -7.17 -5.82
CA TYR A 109 9.42 -7.82 -6.35
C TYR A 109 10.32 -8.44 -5.27
N ARG A 110 9.95 -8.33 -3.98
CA ARG A 110 10.73 -8.90 -2.87
C ARG A 110 10.64 -10.43 -2.87
N GLU A 111 11.81 -11.07 -2.88
CA GLU A 111 11.89 -12.53 -2.78
C GLU A 111 11.25 -13.03 -1.49
N GLY A 112 10.44 -14.08 -1.60
CA GLY A 112 9.75 -14.67 -0.44
C GLY A 112 8.58 -13.85 0.10
N CYS A 113 8.10 -12.83 -0.63
CA CYS A 113 6.81 -12.24 -0.31
C CYS A 113 5.70 -13.26 -0.60
N PRO A 114 4.78 -13.49 0.35
CA PRO A 114 3.69 -14.42 0.13
C PRO A 114 2.72 -13.88 -0.91
N VAL A 115 2.13 -14.78 -1.69
CA VAL A 115 1.10 -14.42 -2.67
C VAL A 115 -0.26 -14.50 -1.97
N PRO A 116 -1.11 -13.47 -2.04
CA PRO A 116 -2.46 -13.57 -1.52
C PRO A 116 -3.24 -14.61 -2.32
N ASP A 117 -3.88 -15.54 -1.61
CA ASP A 117 -4.76 -16.54 -2.24
C ASP A 117 -5.95 -15.86 -2.94
N MET A 118 -6.51 -16.49 -3.97
CA MET A 118 -7.68 -15.91 -4.66
C MET A 118 -8.86 -15.71 -3.70
N SER A 119 -9.03 -16.61 -2.73
CA SER A 119 -10.08 -16.50 -1.70
C SER A 119 -9.94 -15.25 -0.84
N VAL A 120 -8.72 -14.74 -0.65
CA VAL A 120 -8.45 -13.50 0.09
C VAL A 120 -9.04 -12.32 -0.63
N LEU A 121 -8.84 -12.25 -1.94
CA LEU A 121 -9.33 -11.17 -2.77
C LEU A 121 -10.85 -11.15 -2.80
N GLU A 122 -11.49 -12.32 -2.88
CA GLU A 122 -12.94 -12.42 -2.76
C GLU A 122 -13.43 -12.01 -1.36
N SER A 123 -12.73 -12.46 -0.31
CA SER A 123 -13.06 -12.09 1.06
C SER A 123 -12.99 -10.58 1.27
N MET A 124 -11.97 -9.91 0.72
CA MET A 124 -11.85 -8.45 0.72
C MET A 124 -13.07 -7.79 0.09
N THR A 125 -13.50 -8.23 -1.10
CA THR A 125 -14.67 -7.63 -1.76
C THR A 125 -15.99 -7.85 -1.01
N ARG A 126 -16.11 -8.95 -0.24
CA ARG A 126 -17.32 -9.29 0.51
C ARG A 126 -17.38 -8.66 1.90
N SER A 127 -16.23 -8.51 2.56
CA SER A 127 -16.14 -8.08 3.96
C SER A 127 -15.68 -6.64 4.15
N LEU A 128 -15.24 -5.96 3.08
CA LEU A 128 -14.87 -4.55 3.19
C LEU A 128 -16.07 -3.70 3.62
N PRO A 129 -15.89 -2.80 4.60
CA PRO A 129 -16.84 -1.72 4.84
C PRO A 129 -17.09 -0.93 3.56
N ALA A 130 -18.32 -0.45 3.37
CA ALA A 130 -18.73 0.26 2.15
C ALA A 130 -17.73 1.37 1.78
N GLY A 131 -16.98 1.15 0.69
CA GLY A 131 -15.93 2.05 0.24
C GLY A 131 -14.81 1.33 -0.50
N ALA A 132 -13.93 2.10 -1.13
CA ALA A 132 -12.73 1.57 -1.76
C ALA A 132 -11.66 1.28 -0.70
N LEU A 133 -10.93 0.16 -0.86
CA LEU A 133 -9.79 -0.18 -0.01
C LEU A 133 -8.70 0.90 -0.07
N LEU A 134 -8.45 1.43 -1.27
CA LEU A 134 -7.37 2.37 -1.57
C LEU A 134 -7.98 3.70 -2.02
N PRO A 135 -8.61 4.47 -1.10
CA PRO A 135 -9.43 5.62 -1.48
C PRO A 135 -8.61 6.82 -1.97
N HIS A 136 -7.31 6.88 -1.64
CA HIS A 136 -6.42 8.01 -1.92
C HIS A 136 -5.29 7.68 -2.90
N VAL A 137 -5.30 6.49 -3.49
CA VAL A 137 -4.31 6.12 -4.51
C VAL A 137 -4.46 7.00 -5.73
N ARG A 138 -3.34 7.60 -6.13
CA ARG A 138 -3.20 8.46 -7.31
C ARG A 138 -2.48 7.75 -8.43
N TYR A 139 -1.49 6.93 -8.09
CA TYR A 139 -0.69 6.16 -9.03
C TYR A 139 -0.89 4.69 -8.76
N LEU A 140 -1.39 3.98 -9.75
CA LEU A 140 -1.59 2.54 -9.68
C LEU A 140 -0.73 1.84 -10.73
N PHE A 141 0.01 0.82 -10.31
CA PHE A 141 0.76 -0.08 -11.17
C PHE A 141 0.19 -1.48 -10.99
N CYS A 142 -0.39 -2.04 -12.05
CA CYS A 142 -0.96 -3.38 -12.02
C CYS A 142 -0.59 -4.17 -13.26
N SER A 143 -0.39 -5.49 -13.12
CA SER A 143 -0.23 -6.37 -14.27
C SER A 143 -1.61 -6.79 -14.77
N SER A 144 -1.80 -6.84 -16.09
CA SER A 144 -3.03 -7.39 -16.69
C SER A 144 -3.24 -8.87 -16.39
N SER A 145 -2.17 -9.59 -16.03
CA SER A 145 -2.25 -10.99 -15.59
C SER A 145 -2.57 -11.13 -14.11
N SER A 146 -2.62 -10.03 -13.36
CA SER A 146 -2.93 -10.08 -11.94
C SER A 146 -4.41 -10.40 -11.72
N PRO A 147 -4.75 -11.30 -10.77
CA PRO A 147 -6.14 -11.51 -10.38
C PRO A 147 -6.83 -10.23 -9.89
N LEU A 148 -6.05 -9.28 -9.36
CA LEU A 148 -6.55 -8.01 -8.85
C LEU A 148 -6.99 -7.05 -9.94
N PHE A 149 -6.55 -7.27 -11.18
CA PHE A 149 -6.97 -6.45 -12.31
C PHE A 149 -8.51 -6.44 -12.44
N SER A 150 -9.14 -7.58 -12.17
CA SER A 150 -10.60 -7.72 -12.18
C SER A 150 -11.31 -6.99 -11.03
N LEU A 151 -10.61 -6.71 -9.94
CA LEU A 151 -11.14 -6.12 -8.71
C LEU A 151 -10.84 -4.64 -8.56
N LEU A 152 -10.08 -4.05 -9.49
CA LEU A 152 -9.71 -2.63 -9.46
C LEU A 152 -10.90 -1.68 -9.22
N PRO A 153 -12.09 -1.88 -9.84
CA PRO A 153 -13.22 -0.98 -9.58
C PRO A 153 -13.69 -0.96 -8.12
N SER A 154 -13.53 -2.07 -7.39
CA SER A 154 -13.90 -2.18 -5.98
C SER A 154 -12.77 -1.78 -5.04
N LEU A 155 -11.53 -1.92 -5.47
CA LEU A 155 -10.35 -1.66 -4.65
C LEU A 155 -9.97 -0.18 -4.63
N ILE A 156 -10.20 0.56 -5.72
CA ILE A 156 -9.67 1.92 -5.87
C ILE A 156 -10.77 2.97 -5.72
N GLY A 157 -10.42 4.08 -5.04
CA GLY A 157 -11.32 5.23 -4.92
C GLY A 157 -11.42 6.06 -6.21
N THR A 158 -12.25 7.09 -6.17
CA THR A 158 -12.48 8.01 -7.30
C THR A 158 -11.33 9.00 -7.58
N ARG A 159 -10.20 8.88 -6.87
CA ARG A 159 -9.09 9.85 -6.87
C ARG A 159 -7.88 9.43 -7.69
N VAL A 160 -8.02 8.40 -8.53
CA VAL A 160 -6.91 7.92 -9.34
C VAL A 160 -6.57 8.93 -10.43
N SER A 161 -5.32 9.38 -10.44
CA SER A 161 -4.80 10.30 -11.45
C SER A 161 -4.13 9.56 -12.60
N SER A 162 -3.50 8.42 -12.34
CA SER A 162 -2.75 7.67 -13.33
C SER A 162 -2.79 6.18 -13.02
N ILE A 163 -3.08 5.39 -14.05
CA ILE A 163 -3.05 3.93 -14.01
C ILE A 163 -2.02 3.48 -15.04
N MET A 164 -1.07 2.65 -14.61
CA MET A 164 -0.12 1.99 -15.46
C MET A 164 -0.40 0.49 -15.44
N ILE A 165 -0.79 -0.04 -16.59
CA ILE A 165 -1.10 -1.46 -16.76
C ILE A 165 0.08 -2.11 -17.49
N GLU A 166 0.74 -3.06 -16.86
CA GLU A 166 1.77 -3.88 -17.51
C GLU A 166 1.08 -5.00 -18.29
N LEU A 167 1.25 -4.98 -19.62
CA LEU A 167 0.68 -5.99 -20.52
C LEU A 167 1.69 -7.12 -20.72
N THR A 168 1.41 -8.30 -20.17
CA THR A 168 2.34 -9.45 -20.18
C THR A 168 2.53 -10.11 -21.55
N SER A 169 1.84 -9.65 -22.60
CA SER A 169 1.83 -10.29 -23.93
C SER A 169 2.56 -9.52 -25.05
N CYS A 170 3.16 -8.37 -24.77
CA CYS A 170 3.88 -7.60 -25.79
C CYS A 170 5.12 -6.94 -25.17
N SER A 171 6.30 -7.17 -25.75
CA SER A 171 7.60 -6.61 -25.31
C SER A 171 7.74 -5.09 -25.52
N TRP A 172 6.65 -4.33 -25.40
CA TRP A 172 6.57 -2.90 -25.63
C TRP A 172 5.99 -2.25 -24.38
N ARG A 173 6.80 -1.47 -23.65
CA ARG A 173 6.34 -0.61 -22.55
C ARG A 173 5.39 0.45 -23.13
N PHE A 174 4.09 0.23 -23.01
CA PHE A 174 3.09 1.26 -23.23
C PHE A 174 2.61 1.78 -21.87
N SER A 175 2.95 3.01 -21.54
CA SER A 175 2.28 3.75 -20.46
C SER A 175 0.94 4.25 -21.02
N VAL A 176 -0.11 3.42 -20.93
CA VAL A 176 -1.47 3.89 -21.24
C VAL A 176 -1.96 4.65 -20.02
N VAL A 177 -1.79 5.97 -20.01
CA VAL A 177 -2.50 6.85 -19.05
C VAL A 177 -3.95 6.91 -19.50
N GLN A 178 -4.77 5.99 -19.01
CA GLN A 178 -6.21 6.05 -19.24
C GLN A 178 -6.84 6.84 -18.10
N GLU A 179 -7.33 8.05 -18.39
CA GLU A 179 -8.31 8.72 -17.53
C GLU A 179 -9.60 7.89 -17.59
N LEU A 180 -9.73 6.93 -16.68
CA LEU A 180 -11.00 6.24 -16.47
C LEU A 180 -11.96 7.23 -15.82
N ALA A 181 -12.86 7.81 -16.63
CA ALA A 181 -14.05 8.48 -16.13
C ALA A 181 -14.93 7.41 -15.43
N LEU A 182 -14.77 7.27 -14.13
CA LEU A 182 -15.64 6.42 -13.31
C LEU A 182 -17.06 7.01 -13.33
N PRO A 183 -18.12 6.20 -13.57
CA PRO A 183 -19.49 6.68 -13.50
C PRO A 183 -19.82 7.15 -12.08
N CYS A 184 -20.33 8.37 -11.97
CA CYS A 184 -20.81 8.98 -10.71
C CYS A 184 -22.01 8.26 -10.12
#